data_AF-A0A6I5KPM1-F1
#
_entry.id   AF-A0A6I5KPM1-F1
#
_cell.length_a   1.000
_cell.length_b   1.000
_cell.length_c   1.000
_cell.angle_alpha   90.00
_cell.angle_beta   90.00
_cell.angle_gamma   90.00
#
_symmetry.space_group_name_H-M   'P 1'
#
loop_
_entity.id
_entity.type
_entity.pdbx_description
1 polymer ?
#
loop_
_entity_poly.entity_id
_entity_poly.type
_entity_poly.pdbx_seq_one_letter_code
_entity_poly.pdbx_strand_id
1 'polypeptide(L)'
;MIHSEQTNLDDFIEVFLKDWHTHNSKIFFKLDAPSCREFYELFKLKFPTNSLSLIDFFKRSDTIRRKDGKPYKYSTIKDAKSRTPVSNRSEDLKAIFESL
;
A
#
# COMPACT_ATOMS: atom_id res chain seq x y z
N MET A 1 -3.84 -9.00 4.14
CA MET A 1 -3.47 -7.83 3.32
C MET A 1 -2.11 -7.33 3.77
N ILE A 2 -2.00 -6.92 5.03
CA ILE A 2 -0.74 -6.71 5.76
C ILE A 2 -0.19 -8.06 6.23
N HIS A 3 1.13 -8.16 6.31
CA HIS A 3 1.89 -9.27 6.85
C HIS A 3 2.19 -8.97 8.32
N SER A 4 1.26 -9.33 9.21
CA SER A 4 1.33 -9.04 10.65
C SER A 4 2.56 -9.65 11.34
N GLU A 5 3.06 -10.80 10.86
CA GLU A 5 4.30 -11.41 11.38
C GLU A 5 5.54 -10.53 11.17
N GLN A 6 5.52 -9.61 10.19
CA GLN A 6 6.62 -8.70 9.87
C GLN A 6 6.27 -7.22 10.08
N THR A 7 5.02 -6.92 10.43
CA THR A 7 4.54 -5.56 10.66
C THR A 7 3.99 -5.51 12.08
N ASN A 8 4.78 -4.97 13.01
CA ASN A 8 4.32 -4.77 14.37
C ASN A 8 3.33 -3.59 14.43
N LEU A 9 2.69 -3.41 15.59
CA LEU A 9 1.68 -2.38 15.78
C LEU A 9 2.26 -0.96 15.69
N ASP A 10 3.47 -0.74 16.21
CA ASP A 10 4.12 0.57 16.17
C ASP A 10 4.40 0.98 14.72
N ASP A 11 5.00 0.10 13.93
CA ASP A 11 5.23 0.30 12.50
C ASP A 11 3.92 0.56 11.75
N PHE A 12 2.85 -0.13 12.14
CA PHE A 12 1.53 0.10 11.58
C PHE A 12 1.03 1.53 11.84
N ILE A 13 1.08 1.95 13.10
CA ILE A 13 0.65 3.28 13.54
C ILE A 13 1.49 4.37 12.88
N GLU A 14 2.81 4.23 12.87
CA GLU A 14 3.70 5.24 12.29
C GLU A 14 3.42 5.43 10.80
N VAL A 15 3.37 4.35 10.02
CA VAL A 15 3.15 4.44 8.58
C VAL A 15 1.77 5.02 8.24
N PHE A 16 0.71 4.70 8.97
CA PHE A 16 -0.61 5.20 8.60
C PHE A 16 -0.99 6.55 9.21
N LEU A 17 -0.35 6.97 10.32
CA LEU A 17 -0.73 8.19 11.05
C LEU A 17 0.33 9.28 11.09
N LYS A 18 1.59 8.98 10.76
CA LYS A 18 2.69 9.96 10.75
C LYS A 18 3.15 10.28 9.32
N ASP A 19 3.93 11.34 9.20
CA ASP A 19 4.62 11.68 7.95
C ASP A 19 5.69 10.64 7.65
N TRP A 20 5.64 10.07 6.45
CA TRP A 20 6.50 8.96 6.00
C TRP A 20 7.99 9.31 5.97
N HIS A 21 8.34 10.59 5.95
CA HIS A 21 9.72 11.07 6.00
C HIS A 21 10.26 11.23 7.43
N THR A 22 9.42 11.06 8.45
CA THR A 22 9.78 11.28 9.86
C THR A 22 10.16 10.01 10.62
N HIS A 23 9.98 8.83 10.00
CA HIS A 23 10.22 7.54 10.62
C HIS A 23 10.84 6.52 9.65
N ASN A 24 11.34 5.41 10.20
CA ASN A 24 11.93 4.30 9.43
C ASN A 24 11.04 3.05 9.36
N SER A 25 9.81 3.14 9.89
CA SER A 25 8.82 2.05 9.92
C SER A 25 8.44 1.54 8.55
N LYS A 26 8.06 0.26 8.50
CA LYS A 26 7.73 -0.44 7.26
C LYS A 26 6.46 -1.26 7.41
N ILE A 27 5.61 -1.21 6.40
CA ILE A 27 4.49 -2.14 6.24
C ILE A 27 4.88 -3.19 5.21
N PHE A 28 4.66 -4.45 5.57
CA PHE A 28 4.89 -5.57 4.67
C PHE A 28 3.52 -6.03 4.14
N PHE A 29 3.31 -6.00 2.83
CA PHE A 29 2.08 -6.49 2.21
C PHE A 29 2.21 -7.92 1.68
N LYS A 30 1.11 -8.67 1.79
CA LYS A 30 0.84 -9.92 1.06
C LYS A 30 -0.10 -9.65 -0.13
N LEU A 31 0.20 -8.60 -0.90
CA LEU A 31 -0.59 -8.17 -2.06
C LEU A 31 0.21 -8.34 -3.35
N ASP A 32 -0.50 -8.72 -4.42
CA ASP A 32 0.04 -8.70 -5.78
C ASP A 32 -0.03 -7.28 -6.38
N ALA A 33 0.52 -7.10 -7.58
CA ALA A 33 0.60 -5.78 -8.19
C ALA A 33 -0.79 -5.15 -8.49
N PRO A 34 -1.78 -5.89 -9.03
CA PRO A 34 -3.14 -5.37 -9.17
C PRO A 34 -3.77 -4.95 -7.83
N SER A 35 -3.66 -5.79 -6.79
CA SER A 35 -4.23 -5.45 -5.47
C SER A 35 -3.51 -4.26 -4.82
N CYS A 36 -2.18 -4.13 -4.99
CA CYS A 36 -1.45 -2.95 -4.53
C CYS A 36 -1.91 -1.68 -5.26
N ARG A 37 -2.14 -1.76 -6.57
CA ARG A 37 -2.63 -0.63 -7.34
C ARG A 37 -4.00 -0.20 -6.85
N GLU A 38 -4.90 -1.14 -6.64
CA GLU A 38 -6.25 -0.88 -6.14
C GLU A 38 -6.26 -0.35 -4.70
N PHE A 39 -5.45 -0.93 -3.82
CA PHE A 39 -5.25 -0.43 -2.45
C PHE A 39 -4.86 1.05 -2.44
N TYR A 40 -3.88 1.45 -3.27
CA TYR A 40 -3.45 2.85 -3.35
C TYR A 40 -4.57 3.78 -3.83
N GLU A 41 -5.37 3.37 -4.81
CA GLU A 41 -6.48 4.21 -5.31
C GLU A 41 -7.55 4.41 -4.23
N LEU A 42 -7.89 3.36 -3.49
CA LEU A 42 -8.83 3.43 -2.37
C LEU A 42 -8.26 4.24 -1.20
N PHE A 43 -6.98 4.06 -0.89
CA PHE A 43 -6.26 4.84 0.13
C PHE A 43 -6.31 6.33 -0.19
N LYS A 44 -5.97 6.71 -1.42
CA LYS A 44 -5.99 8.11 -1.87
C LYS A 44 -7.40 8.68 -1.86
N LEU A 45 -8.41 7.90 -2.25
CA LEU A 45 -9.81 8.33 -2.22
C LEU A 45 -10.30 8.58 -0.78
N LYS A 46 -9.95 7.69 0.15
CA LYS A 46 -10.37 7.77 1.55
C LYS A 46 -9.64 8.86 2.34
N PHE A 47 -8.36 9.06 2.06
CA PHE A 47 -7.50 10.03 2.75
C PHE A 47 -6.96 11.07 1.76
N PRO A 48 -7.82 11.94 1.18
CA PRO A 48 -7.45 12.83 0.08
C PRO A 48 -6.44 13.92 0.47
N THR A 49 -6.32 14.22 1.76
CA THR A 49 -5.30 15.13 2.30
C THR A 49 -3.89 14.54 2.18
N ASN A 50 -3.77 13.22 2.01
CA ASN A 50 -2.49 12.55 1.80
C ASN A 50 -2.09 12.68 0.31
N SER A 51 -1.14 13.58 0.04
CA SER A 51 -0.73 14.00 -1.31
C SER A 51 0.25 13.05 -2.00
N LEU A 52 0.57 11.90 -1.38
CA LEU A 52 1.55 10.94 -1.90
C LEU A 52 1.13 10.44 -3.28
N SER A 53 2.01 10.65 -4.27
CA SER A 53 1.84 10.07 -5.60
C SER A 53 2.12 8.56 -5.57
N LEU A 54 1.69 7.82 -6.58
CA LEU A 54 1.94 6.37 -6.66
C LEU A 54 3.44 6.03 -6.57
N ILE A 55 4.29 6.86 -7.19
CA ILE A 55 5.74 6.66 -7.16
C ILE A 55 6.30 6.96 -5.77
N ASP A 56 5.76 7.97 -5.07
CA ASP A 56 6.17 8.23 -3.69
C ASP A 56 5.75 7.07 -2.78
N PHE A 57 4.51 6.61 -2.94
CA PHE A 57 3.91 5.53 -2.15
C PHE A 57 4.67 4.19 -2.26
N PHE A 58 5.03 3.74 -3.48
CA PHE A 58 5.63 2.42 -3.68
C PHE A 58 7.13 2.40 -3.97
N LYS A 59 7.74 3.54 -4.32
CA LYS A 59 9.15 3.59 -4.74
C LYS A 59 10.02 4.47 -3.88
N ARG A 60 9.61 5.71 -3.62
CA ARG A 60 10.50 6.71 -2.99
C ARG A 60 10.41 6.73 -1.47
N SER A 61 9.29 6.32 -0.89
CA SER A 61 9.09 6.30 0.55
C SER A 61 9.91 5.24 1.29
N ASP A 62 10.25 4.14 0.62
CA ASP A 62 10.86 2.95 1.21
C ASP A 62 10.04 2.27 2.34
N THR A 63 8.82 2.75 2.58
CA THR A 63 7.91 2.37 3.66
C THR A 63 7.16 1.07 3.37
N ILE A 64 6.95 0.76 2.09
CA ILE A 64 6.15 -0.40 1.68
C ILE A 64 7.04 -1.51 1.12
N ARG A 65 6.92 -2.69 1.72
CA ARG A 65 7.65 -3.89 1.34
C ARG A 65 6.70 -5.02 0.98
N ARG A 66 7.21 -5.94 0.17
CA ARG A 66 6.60 -7.24 -0.08
C ARG A 66 6.85 -8.17 1.12
N LYS A 67 6.11 -9.26 1.21
CA LYS A 67 6.31 -10.32 2.23
C LYS A 67 7.74 -10.89 2.31
N ASP A 68 8.51 -10.80 1.23
CA ASP A 68 9.91 -11.25 1.16
C ASP A 68 10.92 -10.14 1.55
N GLY A 69 10.42 -9.01 2.05
CA GLY A 69 11.19 -7.83 2.44
C GLY A 69 11.68 -6.97 1.28
N LYS A 70 11.48 -7.39 0.02
CA LYS A 70 11.90 -6.61 -1.15
C LYS A 70 10.91 -5.47 -1.43
N PRO A 71 11.37 -4.35 -2.02
CA PRO A 71 10.45 -3.32 -2.51
C PRO A 71 9.55 -3.87 -3.61
N TYR A 72 8.39 -3.24 -3.76
CA TYR A 72 7.57 -3.43 -4.95
C TYR A 72 8.22 -2.77 -6.16
N LYS A 73 8.11 -3.41 -7.34
CA LYS A 73 8.56 -2.80 -8.59
C LYS A 73 7.50 -1.80 -9.08
N TYR A 74 7.83 -0.52 -9.01
CA TYR A 74 6.92 0.57 -9.41
C TYR A 74 6.28 0.36 -10.80
N SER A 75 7.07 0.01 -11.82
CA SER A 75 6.55 -0.20 -13.17
C SER A 75 5.46 -1.29 -13.19
N THR A 76 5.67 -2.37 -12.43
CA THR A 76 4.70 -3.48 -12.35
C THR A 76 3.39 -3.04 -11.73
N ILE A 77 3.41 -2.19 -10.70
CA ILE A 77 2.18 -1.64 -10.09
C ILE A 77 1.52 -0.62 -11.00
N LYS A 78 2.31 0.31 -11.57
CA LYS A 78 1.81 1.35 -12.49
C LYS A 78 1.05 0.73 -13.65
N ASP A 79 1.61 -0.33 -14.25
CA ASP A 79 1.05 -0.97 -15.44
C ASP A 79 -0.01 -2.03 -15.11
N ALA A 80 -0.20 -2.37 -13.82
CA ALA A 80 -1.14 -3.40 -13.40
C ALA A 80 -2.59 -3.09 -13.82
N LYS A 81 -3.00 -1.82 -13.73
CA LYS A 81 -4.37 -1.40 -14.08
C LYS A 81 -4.73 -1.72 -15.54
N SER A 82 -3.77 -1.63 -16.45
CA SER A 82 -3.99 -1.90 -17.88
C SER A 82 -4.08 -3.39 -18.20
N ARG A 83 -3.47 -4.25 -17.36
CA ARG A 83 -3.43 -5.71 -17.57
C ARG A 83 -4.53 -6.44 -16.81
N THR A 84 -4.87 -5.93 -15.63
CA THR A 84 -5.83 -6.52 -14.70
C THR A 84 -6.57 -5.37 -14.02
N PRO A 85 -7.71 -4.92 -14.58
CA PRO A 85 -8.42 -3.73 -14.10
C PRO A 85 -9.01 -3.89 -12.70
N VAL A 86 -9.36 -5.12 -12.32
CA VAL A 86 -9.94 -5.47 -11.02
C VAL A 86 -9.07 -6.54 -10.38
N SER A 87 -8.61 -6.31 -9.16
CA SER A 87 -7.81 -7.32 -8.45
C SER A 87 -8.70 -8.43 -7.90
N ASN A 88 -8.11 -9.62 -7.68
CA ASN A 88 -8.80 -10.73 -7.02
C ASN A 88 -9.23 -10.41 -5.58
N ARG A 89 -8.78 -9.28 -5.02
CA ARG A 89 -9.09 -8.82 -3.67
C ARG A 89 -9.96 -7.56 -3.65
N SER A 90 -10.59 -7.22 -4.77
CA SER A 90 -11.34 -5.96 -4.92
C SER A 90 -12.44 -5.80 -3.86
N GLU A 91 -13.22 -6.86 -3.61
CA GLU A 91 -14.28 -6.84 -2.60
C GLU A 91 -13.73 -6.66 -1.19
N ASP A 92 -12.70 -7.44 -0.80
CA ASP A 92 -11.99 -7.28 0.48
C ASP A 92 -11.51 -5.83 0.68
N LEU A 93 -10.88 -5.28 -0.36
CA LEU A 93 -10.28 -3.95 -0.34
C LEU A 93 -11.36 -2.88 -0.14
N LYS A 94 -12.44 -2.93 -0.91
CA LYS A 94 -13.55 -1.98 -0.78
C LYS A 94 -14.18 -2.04 0.61
N ALA A 95 -14.48 -3.24 1.11
CA ALA A 95 -15.07 -3.43 2.42
C ALA A 95 -14.23 -2.80 3.54
N ILE A 96 -12.90 -2.94 3.49
CA ILE A 96 -12.00 -2.31 4.46
C ILE A 96 -12.15 -0.78 4.42
N PHE A 97 -12.04 -0.16 3.24
CA PHE A 97 -12.08 1.31 3.14
C PHE A 97 -13.49 1.90 3.35
N GLU A 98 -14.55 1.13 3.13
CA GLU A 98 -15.93 1.49 3.48
C GLU A 98 -16.16 1.46 5.00
N SER A 99 -15.52 0.54 5.72
CA SER A 99 -15.63 0.42 7.18
C SER A 99 -14.80 1.43 8.00
N LEU A 100 -13.88 2.13 7.33
CA LEU A 100 -13.06 3.21 7.90
C LEU A 100 -13.78 4.56 7.89
#